data_AF-A0A3B4DVH3-F1
#
_entry.id   AF-A0A3B4DVH3-F1
#
_cell.length_a   1.000
_cell.length_b   1.000
_cell.length_c   1.000
_cell.angle_alpha   90.00
_cell.angle_beta   90.00
_cell.angle_gamma   90.00
#
_symmetry.space_group_name_H-M   'P 1'
#
loop_
_entity.id
_entity.type
_entity.pdbx_description
1 polymer ?
#
loop_
_entity_poly.entity_id
_entity_poly.type
_entity_poly.pdbx_seq_one_letter_code
_entity_poly.pdbx_strand_id
1 'polypeptide(L)'
;MASCFSVCRLPMRGADRLLKWCPNSDLQAQRRLARTTFATKAQAINKTLHAAPTSVESFSSIQDERRERAERSVLISCPPKINERKILDYLSKHGDIRNYFFYQTYGMYAVVEFSSKESIAALKGSCTIPSVQHEASVPFKSRLLSLKWTGSIGPTTVKCHEQLPISINELIQQLSEQESIDQQMQCLTEAYQLTEENISLRFLVCSLLRDIAAAYFPESIIRPFGSTVNSFGKLGCDLDMFLDLDGVSVQNQRKGSGLSLEYQVKRGASERNVTQSILSVIGECVDQFSPGCVGVQKILNARVPLVRFSHQPSGFQCDLTANNRVAMKSTELLYVYGSLDARVRYLVFTVRCWARVHGITSGIPGAWITNFSLTVLVLFFLQQRTPAVLPTLDQLRDLAGPSDKCVIEENDCTIVSDLSKIKLQGNTDTLEKLLQEFFEFYGSFAFNRSSINIRKGREQNKPEAAALYIQNPFETSLNVSKNVNATQLERFVALCRESAWLLQQGEVLKRSATPSADQIPPWGLAALLLPSVAESAGVKGRRKKKREPASERIKTLLQSLKSSRGGAG
;
A
#
# COMPACT_ATOMS: atom_id res chain seq x y z
N MET A 1 -18.86 -43.55 39.04
CA MET A 1 -18.78 -42.74 40.29
C MET A 1 -18.27 -41.36 39.89
N ALA A 2 -19.11 -40.40 39.49
CA ALA A 2 -20.12 -39.63 40.24
C ALA A 2 -19.51 -38.68 41.28
N SER A 3 -19.56 -37.37 40.96
CA SER A 3 -19.71 -36.15 41.80
C SER A 3 -18.80 -35.03 41.24
N CYS A 4 -19.26 -33.92 40.63
CA CYS A 4 -20.27 -32.88 40.89
C CYS A 4 -19.66 -31.60 41.52
N PHE A 5 -20.34 -30.46 41.26
CA PHE A 5 -20.16 -29.07 41.70
C PHE A 5 -19.36 -28.13 40.77
N SER A 6 -19.80 -26.92 40.40
CA SER A 6 -21.12 -26.29 40.22
C SER A 6 -20.84 -24.86 39.71
N VAL A 7 -21.66 -24.38 38.78
CA VAL A 7 -21.59 -23.05 38.15
C VAL A 7 -22.59 -22.13 38.84
N CYS A 8 -22.14 -20.97 39.33
CA CYS A 8 -23.03 -19.88 39.74
C CYS A 8 -23.26 -18.91 38.57
N ARG A 9 -24.51 -18.83 38.11
CA ARG A 9 -25.12 -17.69 37.41
C ARG A 9 -26.04 -16.96 38.39
N LEU A 10 -26.27 -15.66 38.15
CA LEU A 10 -27.54 -14.89 38.28
C LEU A 10 -27.20 -13.37 38.23
N PRO A 11 -28.14 -12.43 37.97
CA PRO A 11 -28.99 -12.29 36.77
C PRO A 11 -28.99 -10.86 36.19
N MET A 12 -29.39 -10.73 34.92
CA MET A 12 -29.89 -9.47 34.36
C MET A 12 -31.40 -9.33 34.61
N ARG A 13 -31.85 -8.14 35.02
CA ARG A 13 -33.22 -7.63 34.82
C ARG A 13 -33.12 -6.24 34.19
N GLY A 14 -33.86 -6.04 33.11
CA GLY A 14 -33.85 -4.82 32.31
C GLY A 14 -34.89 -3.77 32.71
N ALA A 15 -34.84 -2.65 32.02
CA ALA A 15 -35.97 -1.76 31.74
C ALA A 15 -35.60 -0.82 30.59
N ASP A 16 -36.44 -0.83 29.56
CA ASP A 16 -36.52 0.19 28.52
C ASP A 16 -36.83 1.58 29.11
N ARG A 17 -36.20 2.64 28.58
CA ARG A 17 -36.87 3.91 28.23
C ARG A 17 -35.93 4.87 27.47
N LEU A 18 -36.45 5.35 26.36
CA LEU A 18 -36.01 6.51 25.58
C LEU A 18 -35.80 7.77 26.45
N LEU A 19 -34.74 8.53 26.17
CA LEU A 19 -34.76 9.99 26.24
C LEU A 19 -33.65 10.59 25.36
N LYS A 20 -34.10 11.33 24.34
CA LYS A 20 -33.35 12.28 23.53
C LYS A 20 -32.68 13.33 24.42
N TRP A 21 -31.43 13.70 24.13
CA TRP A 21 -30.97 15.10 24.13
C TRP A 21 -29.56 15.23 23.49
N CYS A 22 -29.49 15.96 22.38
CA CYS A 22 -28.28 16.65 21.94
C CYS A 22 -28.13 17.94 22.76
N PRO A 23 -26.92 18.53 22.75
CA PRO A 23 -26.86 19.88 22.19
C PRO A 23 -25.87 19.98 21.02
N ASN A 24 -26.39 20.52 19.92
CA ASN A 24 -25.65 21.12 18.82
C ASN A 24 -24.90 22.36 19.33
N SER A 25 -23.57 22.30 19.43
CA SER A 25 -22.74 23.52 19.43
C SER A 25 -21.25 23.32 19.11
N ASP A 26 -20.82 22.21 18.49
CA ASP A 26 -19.39 22.02 18.11
C ASP A 26 -19.14 21.70 16.63
N LEU A 27 -20.17 21.38 15.84
CA LEU A 27 -20.00 21.07 14.41
C LEU A 27 -19.72 22.29 13.52
N GLN A 28 -20.06 23.51 13.96
CA GLN A 28 -19.79 24.72 13.18
C GLN A 28 -18.36 25.28 13.40
N ALA A 29 -17.78 25.06 14.58
CA ALA A 29 -16.41 25.48 14.89
C ALA A 29 -15.37 24.60 14.15
N GLN A 30 -15.60 23.29 14.10
CA GLN A 30 -14.76 22.35 13.33
C GLN A 30 -14.81 22.60 11.82
N ARG A 31 -15.99 22.99 11.27
CA ARG A 31 -16.15 23.33 9.84
C ARG A 31 -15.44 24.65 9.45
N ARG A 32 -15.35 25.64 10.35
CA ARG A 32 -14.63 26.89 10.09
C ARG A 32 -13.11 26.75 10.19
N LEU A 33 -12.61 25.95 11.14
CA LEU A 33 -11.17 25.65 11.26
C LEU A 33 -10.64 24.80 10.10
N ALA A 34 -11.43 23.84 9.59
CA ALA A 34 -11.07 23.06 8.42
C ALA A 34 -10.92 23.95 7.17
N ARG A 35 -11.88 24.85 6.91
CA ARG A 35 -11.81 25.79 5.76
C ARG A 35 -10.60 26.71 5.78
N THR A 36 -10.14 27.14 6.96
CA THR A 36 -8.95 28.01 7.09
C THR A 36 -7.64 27.23 6.96
N THR A 37 -7.58 25.97 7.41
CA THR A 37 -6.41 25.09 7.15
C THR A 37 -6.32 24.62 5.70
N PHE A 38 -7.44 24.42 5.00
CA PHE A 38 -7.45 24.12 3.56
C PHE A 38 -6.92 25.29 2.72
N ALA A 39 -7.29 26.54 3.03
CA ALA A 39 -6.81 27.71 2.29
C ALA A 39 -5.32 28.03 2.54
N THR A 40 -4.84 27.88 3.78
CA THR A 40 -3.41 28.12 4.11
C THR A 40 -2.49 26.98 3.66
N LYS A 41 -2.94 25.72 3.63
CA LYS A 41 -2.18 24.62 3.00
C LYS A 41 -2.17 24.72 1.48
N ALA A 42 -3.27 25.11 0.84
CA ALA A 42 -3.31 25.34 -0.61
C ALA A 42 -2.34 26.48 -1.04
N GLN A 43 -2.24 27.56 -0.27
CA GLN A 43 -1.27 28.63 -0.53
C GLN A 43 0.18 28.25 -0.19
N ALA A 44 0.41 27.45 0.86
CA ALA A 44 1.76 26.98 1.19
C ALA A 44 2.29 25.96 0.17
N ILE A 45 1.43 25.11 -0.39
CA ILE A 45 1.80 24.11 -1.42
C ILE A 45 1.97 24.77 -2.80
N ASN A 46 1.16 25.79 -3.14
CA ASN A 46 1.36 26.57 -4.37
C ASN A 46 2.69 27.33 -4.41
N LYS A 47 3.27 27.69 -3.25
CA LYS A 47 4.62 28.30 -3.19
C LYS A 47 5.76 27.30 -3.34
N THR A 48 5.54 26.01 -3.10
CA THR A 48 6.57 24.96 -3.26
C THR A 48 6.57 24.32 -4.66
N LEU A 49 5.55 24.58 -5.48
CA LEU A 49 5.43 24.02 -6.84
C LEU A 49 6.05 24.90 -7.95
N HIS A 50 6.51 26.11 -7.62
CA HIS A 50 7.18 27.02 -8.57
C HIS A 50 8.64 27.34 -8.21
N ALA A 51 9.23 26.64 -7.24
CA ALA A 51 10.67 26.68 -7.03
C ALA A 51 11.33 25.61 -7.92
N ALA A 52 12.31 26.01 -8.73
CA ALA A 52 13.15 25.09 -9.49
C ALA A 52 13.71 24.00 -8.55
N PRO A 53 13.68 22.71 -8.93
CA PRO A 53 13.97 21.63 -8.00
C PRO A 53 15.43 21.73 -7.54
N THR A 54 15.60 21.94 -6.23
CA THR A 54 16.80 21.50 -5.51
C THR A 54 17.01 20.01 -5.79
N SER A 55 18.26 19.63 -6.12
CA SER A 55 18.69 18.30 -6.62
C SER A 55 17.69 17.16 -6.38
N VAL A 56 17.09 16.65 -7.45
CA VAL A 56 16.15 15.52 -7.37
C VAL A 56 16.94 14.27 -6.93
N GLU A 57 16.73 13.84 -5.69
CA GLU A 57 17.40 12.67 -5.13
C GLU A 57 17.01 11.40 -5.90
N SER A 58 17.97 10.49 -6.09
CA SER A 58 17.72 9.24 -6.80
C SER A 58 16.79 8.32 -5.98
N PHE A 59 16.06 7.44 -6.66
CA PHE A 59 15.20 6.43 -6.03
C PHE A 59 15.96 5.59 -4.98
N SER A 60 17.20 5.19 -5.29
CA SER A 60 18.05 4.43 -4.36
C SER A 60 18.41 5.26 -3.12
N SER A 61 18.77 6.54 -3.30
CA SER A 61 19.12 7.44 -2.19
C SER A 61 17.96 7.59 -1.21
N ILE A 62 16.74 7.79 -1.72
CA ILE A 62 15.53 7.91 -0.89
C ILE A 62 15.26 6.61 -0.13
N GLN A 63 15.40 5.45 -0.79
CA GLN A 63 15.26 4.14 -0.14
C GLN A 63 16.28 3.93 0.98
N ASP A 64 17.53 4.34 0.76
CA ASP A 64 18.62 4.19 1.71
C ASP A 64 18.44 5.12 2.92
N GLU A 65 18.04 6.38 2.70
CA GLU A 65 17.73 7.33 3.77
C GLU A 65 16.57 6.84 4.64
N ARG A 66 15.47 6.40 4.02
CA ARG A 66 14.29 5.89 4.75
C ARG A 66 14.61 4.63 5.55
N ARG A 67 15.49 3.77 5.02
CA ARG A 67 15.99 2.60 5.74
C ARG A 67 16.83 3.00 6.95
N GLU A 68 17.76 3.94 6.80
CA GLU A 68 18.59 4.45 7.90
C GLU A 68 17.73 4.96 9.05
N ARG A 69 16.73 5.80 8.73
CA ARG A 69 15.74 6.32 9.68
C ARG A 69 15.00 5.20 10.41
N ALA A 70 14.56 4.17 9.67
CA ALA A 70 13.87 3.03 10.24
C ALA A 70 14.77 2.19 11.17
N GLU A 71 16.07 2.08 10.91
CA GLU A 71 17.03 1.35 11.76
C GLU A 71 17.27 2.04 13.11
N ARG A 72 17.07 3.36 13.19
CA ARG A 72 17.08 4.14 14.44
C ARG A 72 15.68 4.51 14.96
N SER A 73 14.68 3.73 14.55
CA SER A 73 13.30 3.87 15.04
C SER A 73 12.84 2.66 15.85
N VAL A 74 11.91 2.90 16.78
CA VAL A 74 11.22 1.86 17.57
C VAL A 74 9.71 1.96 17.42
N LEU A 75 9.04 0.82 17.64
CA LEU A 75 7.59 0.73 17.70
C LEU A 75 7.17 0.43 19.13
N ILE A 76 6.33 1.27 19.73
CA ILE A 76 5.96 1.18 21.14
C ILE A 76 4.44 1.02 21.25
N SER A 77 3.99 -0.09 21.84
CA SER A 77 2.62 -0.26 22.30
C SER A 77 2.39 0.62 23.52
N CYS A 78 1.36 1.46 23.47
CA CYS A 78 1.07 2.44 24.49
C CYS A 78 -0.24 2.11 25.24
N PRO A 79 -0.35 2.45 26.54
CA PRO A 79 -1.55 2.20 27.33
C PRO A 79 -2.76 3.03 26.84
N PRO A 80 -4.01 2.68 27.14
CA PRO A 80 -5.20 3.35 26.60
C PRO A 80 -5.43 4.81 27.03
N LYS A 81 -4.59 5.36 27.93
CA LYS A 81 -4.67 6.76 28.41
C LYS A 81 -3.27 7.34 28.56
N ILE A 82 -2.84 8.06 27.52
CA ILE A 82 -1.46 8.52 27.35
C ILE A 82 -1.39 10.04 27.50
N ASN A 83 -0.34 10.48 28.19
CA ASN A 83 0.14 11.85 28.09
C ASN A 83 1.37 11.86 27.18
N GLU A 84 1.25 12.51 26.03
CA GLU A 84 2.31 12.60 25.01
C GLU A 84 3.64 13.06 25.60
N ARG A 85 3.62 14.19 26.33
CA ARG A 85 4.80 14.79 26.94
C ARG A 85 5.51 13.84 27.88
N LYS A 86 4.78 13.11 28.74
CA LYS A 86 5.38 12.14 29.65
C LYS A 86 6.07 10.98 28.95
N ILE A 87 5.52 10.50 27.83
CA ILE A 87 6.17 9.45 27.04
C ILE A 87 7.48 9.98 26.44
N LEU A 88 7.43 11.16 25.84
CA LEU A 88 8.61 11.77 25.21
C LEU A 88 9.69 12.11 26.25
N ASP A 89 9.32 12.65 27.41
CA ASP A 89 10.22 12.94 28.53
C ASP A 89 10.88 11.66 29.11
N TYR A 90 10.17 10.53 29.06
CA TYR A 90 10.74 9.24 29.44
C TYR A 90 11.73 8.74 28.39
N LEU A 91 11.34 8.76 27.11
CA LEU A 91 12.13 8.21 26.01
C LEU A 91 13.38 9.06 25.71
N SER A 92 13.30 10.38 25.88
CA SER A 92 14.43 11.30 25.65
C SER A 92 15.62 11.04 26.59
N LYS A 93 15.41 10.36 27.72
CA LYS A 93 16.49 9.91 28.61
C LYS A 93 17.43 8.89 27.96
N HIS A 94 16.99 8.23 26.90
CA HIS A 94 17.77 7.25 26.15
C HIS A 94 18.45 7.86 24.92
N GLY A 95 18.15 9.12 24.58
CA GLY A 95 18.76 9.88 23.48
C GLY A 95 17.77 10.80 22.79
N ASP A 96 18.29 11.69 21.94
CA ASP A 96 17.49 12.71 21.27
C ASP A 96 16.47 12.10 20.30
N ILE A 97 15.24 12.61 20.33
CA ILE A 97 14.14 12.19 19.45
C ILE A 97 14.08 13.17 18.28
N ARG A 98 14.18 12.68 17.04
CA ARG A 98 14.02 13.51 15.83
C ARG A 98 12.58 13.62 15.39
N ASN A 99 11.84 12.52 15.47
CA ASN A 99 10.47 12.48 15.00
C ASN A 99 9.68 11.44 15.80
N TYR A 100 8.38 11.63 15.89
CA TYR A 100 7.47 10.66 16.46
C TYR A 100 6.06 10.87 15.92
N PHE A 101 5.27 9.81 15.90
CA PHE A 101 3.84 9.91 15.66
C PHE A 101 3.11 8.77 16.33
N PHE A 102 1.82 9.00 16.52
CA PHE A 102 0.91 8.10 17.19
C PHE A 102 -0.14 7.62 16.21
N TYR A 103 -0.53 6.35 16.30
CA TYR A 103 -1.58 5.79 15.46
C TYR A 103 -2.35 4.68 16.19
N GLN A 104 -3.57 4.42 15.72
CA GLN A 104 -4.46 3.42 16.30
C GLN A 104 -4.69 2.28 15.30
N THR A 105 -4.51 1.05 15.76
CA THR A 105 -4.91 -0.17 15.03
C THR A 105 -5.70 -1.07 15.98
N TYR A 106 -5.18 -2.26 16.32
CA TYR A 106 -5.69 -3.13 17.38
C TYR A 106 -5.38 -2.60 18.79
N GLY A 107 -4.51 -1.60 18.87
CA GLY A 107 -4.11 -0.89 20.07
C GLY A 107 -3.56 0.49 19.71
N MET A 108 -3.17 1.25 20.73
CA MET A 108 -2.55 2.54 20.56
C MET A 108 -1.03 2.34 20.44
N TYR A 109 -0.42 2.85 19.37
CA TYR A 109 1.01 2.68 19.12
C TYR A 109 1.70 4.01 18.83
N ALA A 110 2.98 4.08 19.18
CA ALA A 110 3.87 5.19 18.83
C ALA A 110 5.06 4.68 18.02
N VAL A 111 5.37 5.36 16.92
CA VAL A 111 6.67 5.25 16.27
C VAL A 111 7.53 6.38 16.79
N VAL A 112 8.76 6.06 17.21
CA VAL A 112 9.72 7.05 17.71
C VAL A 112 11.04 6.87 16.96
N GLU A 113 11.44 7.90 16.23
CA GLU A 113 12.69 8.01 15.49
C GLU A 113 13.71 8.76 16.36
N PHE A 114 14.76 8.08 16.80
CA PHE A 114 15.87 8.69 17.53
C PHE A 114 16.90 9.30 16.59
N SER A 115 17.73 10.23 17.07
CA SER A 115 18.85 10.80 16.31
C SER A 115 19.95 9.80 15.99
N SER A 116 20.07 8.72 16.76
CA SER A 116 21.17 7.75 16.63
C SER A 116 20.77 6.32 16.98
N LYS A 117 21.50 5.35 16.44
CA LYS A 117 21.28 3.92 16.70
C LYS A 117 21.70 3.51 18.12
N GLU A 118 22.62 4.23 18.73
CA GLU A 118 23.08 4.01 20.10
C GLU A 118 21.94 4.22 21.10
N SER A 119 21.01 5.15 20.81
CA SER A 119 19.81 5.39 21.62
C SER A 119 18.93 4.14 21.69
N ILE A 120 18.88 3.36 20.61
CA ILE A 120 18.15 2.09 20.55
C ILE A 120 18.80 1.06 21.48
N ALA A 121 20.14 0.98 21.47
CA ALA A 121 20.87 0.07 22.35
C ALA A 121 20.69 0.45 23.82
N ALA A 122 20.76 1.74 24.16
CA ALA A 122 20.50 2.27 25.50
C ALA A 122 19.07 1.98 25.95
N LEU A 123 18.08 2.22 25.09
CA LEU A 123 16.68 1.91 25.36
C LEU A 123 16.48 0.41 25.61
N LYS A 124 16.96 -0.45 24.71
CA LYS A 124 16.86 -1.92 24.87
C LYS A 124 17.57 -2.43 26.12
N GLY A 125 18.67 -1.81 26.54
CA GLY A 125 19.38 -2.13 27.78
C GLY A 125 18.54 -1.87 29.04
N SER A 126 17.58 -0.94 28.98
CA SER A 126 16.65 -0.65 30.08
C SER A 126 15.38 -1.49 30.07
N CYS A 127 15.11 -2.22 28.99
CA CYS A 127 13.92 -3.06 28.84
C CYS A 127 14.08 -4.42 29.53
N THR A 128 12.99 -4.91 30.14
CA THR A 128 12.92 -6.23 30.75
C THR A 128 12.08 -7.19 29.93
N ILE A 129 12.41 -8.48 29.96
CA ILE A 129 11.57 -9.52 29.38
C ILE A 129 10.34 -9.71 30.30
N PRO A 130 9.11 -9.69 29.77
CA PRO A 130 7.92 -9.89 30.60
C PRO A 130 7.95 -11.26 31.29
N SER A 131 7.81 -11.26 32.62
CA SER A 131 7.51 -12.46 33.41
C SER A 131 6.01 -12.57 33.59
N VAL A 132 5.36 -13.51 32.90
CA VAL A 132 3.94 -13.84 33.10
C VAL A 132 3.88 -15.19 33.81
N GLN A 133 3.18 -15.25 34.95
CA GLN A 133 2.98 -16.52 35.65
C GLN A 133 2.26 -17.50 34.72
N HIS A 134 2.83 -18.69 34.53
CA HIS A 134 2.32 -19.78 33.69
C HIS A 134 2.43 -19.62 32.15
N GLU A 135 3.21 -18.66 31.64
CA GLU A 135 3.50 -18.56 30.20
C GLU A 135 5.01 -18.52 29.93
N ALA A 136 5.49 -19.34 28.99
CA ALA A 136 6.85 -19.26 28.47
C ALA A 136 6.88 -18.27 27.29
N SER A 137 7.75 -17.27 27.37
CA SER A 137 7.94 -16.29 26.29
C SER A 137 9.23 -16.60 25.51
N VAL A 138 9.17 -16.41 24.18
CA VAL A 138 10.37 -16.44 23.34
C VAL A 138 11.21 -15.20 23.65
N PRO A 139 12.47 -15.34 24.10
CA PRO A 139 13.28 -14.20 24.57
C PRO A 139 13.93 -13.40 23.43
N PHE A 140 13.20 -13.16 22.32
CA PHE A 140 13.67 -12.36 21.20
C PHE A 140 13.57 -10.86 21.53
N LYS A 141 14.73 -10.22 21.74
CA LYS A 141 14.81 -8.78 22.08
C LYS A 141 14.67 -7.92 20.82
N SER A 142 13.42 -7.66 20.42
CA SER A 142 13.09 -6.81 19.27
C SER A 142 13.10 -5.30 19.58
N ARG A 143 12.81 -4.46 18.58
CA ARG A 143 12.49 -3.02 18.73
C ARG A 143 10.99 -2.74 18.82
N LEU A 144 10.17 -3.77 18.93
CA LEU A 144 8.76 -3.68 19.31
C LEU A 144 8.67 -3.78 20.84
N LEU A 145 8.27 -2.68 21.48
CA LEU A 145 8.28 -2.51 22.92
C LEU A 145 6.86 -2.25 23.43
N SER A 146 6.64 -2.46 24.74
CA SER A 146 5.37 -2.15 25.40
C SER A 146 5.62 -1.26 26.59
N LEU A 147 4.99 -0.08 26.63
CA LEU A 147 5.04 0.82 27.76
C LEU A 147 3.99 0.39 28.79
N LYS A 148 4.41 0.16 30.04
CA LYS A 148 3.50 -0.06 31.17
C LYS A 148 3.43 1.20 32.02
N TRP A 149 2.21 1.63 32.34
CA TRP A 149 1.97 2.79 33.21
C TRP A 149 1.09 2.38 34.40
N THR A 150 1.54 2.67 35.61
CA THR A 150 0.85 2.36 36.87
C THR A 150 0.26 3.61 37.56
N GLY A 151 0.46 4.80 37.00
CA GLY A 151 -0.01 6.06 37.59
C GLY A 151 -1.48 6.40 37.27
N SER A 152 -1.98 7.48 37.86
CA SER A 152 -3.37 7.91 37.72
C SER A 152 -3.75 8.28 36.28
N ILE A 153 -5.03 8.05 35.99
CA ILE A 153 -5.69 8.21 34.70
C ILE A 153 -5.89 9.70 34.40
N GLY A 154 -5.27 10.21 33.32
CA GLY A 154 -5.55 11.53 32.74
C GLY A 154 -6.28 11.44 31.40
N PRO A 155 -6.85 12.55 30.89
CA PRO A 155 -7.47 12.57 29.56
C PRO A 155 -6.43 12.38 28.46
N THR A 156 -6.77 11.54 27.46
CA THR A 156 -5.93 11.30 26.27
C THR A 156 -5.91 12.57 25.40
N THR A 157 -4.74 13.10 25.14
CA THR A 157 -4.53 14.36 24.38
C THR A 157 -3.74 14.16 23.09
N VAL A 158 -3.52 12.90 22.70
CA VAL A 158 -2.63 12.55 21.59
C VAL A 158 -3.37 12.62 20.25
N LYS A 159 -2.75 13.27 19.26
CA LYS A 159 -3.24 13.26 17.88
C LYS A 159 -2.82 11.95 17.20
N CYS A 160 -3.81 11.14 16.82
CA CYS A 160 -3.58 9.91 16.07
C CYS A 160 -3.59 10.16 14.56
N HIS A 161 -2.66 9.52 13.85
CA HIS A 161 -2.58 9.52 12.40
C HIS A 161 -3.31 8.31 11.84
N GLU A 162 -4.23 8.56 10.89
CA GLU A 162 -4.98 7.52 10.19
C GLU A 162 -4.05 6.64 9.34
N GLN A 163 -4.23 5.32 9.42
CA GLN A 163 -3.45 4.33 8.66
C GLN A 163 -4.30 3.60 7.59
N LEU A 164 -5.61 3.89 7.57
CA LEU A 164 -6.58 3.30 6.66
C LEU A 164 -7.20 4.39 5.78
N PRO A 165 -7.63 4.04 4.55
CA PRO A 165 -8.28 4.99 3.67
C PRO A 165 -9.70 5.28 4.16
N ILE A 166 -10.21 6.48 3.88
CA ILE A 166 -11.62 6.83 4.10
C ILE A 166 -12.55 5.92 3.28
N SER A 167 -13.80 5.79 3.72
CA SER A 167 -14.78 4.98 3.01
C SER A 167 -15.10 5.58 1.64
N ILE A 168 -15.58 4.74 0.70
CA ILE A 168 -15.95 5.22 -0.64
C ILE A 168 -17.09 6.25 -0.60
N ASN A 169 -18.02 6.13 0.36
CA ASN A 169 -19.15 7.05 0.50
C ASN A 169 -18.69 8.43 0.99
N GLU A 170 -17.81 8.47 2.00
CA GLU A 170 -17.20 9.72 2.46
C GLU A 170 -16.36 10.37 1.36
N LEU A 171 -15.61 9.57 0.59
CA LEU A 171 -14.88 10.07 -0.57
C LEU A 171 -15.82 10.71 -1.58
N ILE A 172 -16.89 10.02 -2.01
CA ILE A 172 -17.87 10.55 -2.98
C ILE A 172 -18.45 11.88 -2.49
N GLN A 173 -18.73 12.01 -1.19
CA GLN A 173 -19.20 13.27 -0.61
C GLN A 173 -18.14 14.38 -0.76
N GLN A 174 -16.88 14.13 -0.38
CA GLN A 174 -15.79 15.10 -0.52
C GLN A 174 -15.55 15.52 -1.98
N LEU A 175 -15.67 14.57 -2.93
CA LEU A 175 -15.54 14.86 -4.35
C LEU A 175 -16.68 15.74 -4.87
N SER A 176 -17.90 15.51 -4.39
CA SER A 176 -19.08 16.28 -4.81
C SER A 176 -18.98 17.76 -4.41
N GLU A 177 -18.21 18.07 -3.37
CA GLU A 177 -17.99 19.43 -2.87
C GLU A 177 -16.98 20.27 -3.69
N GLN A 178 -16.17 19.63 -4.53
CA GLN A 178 -15.14 20.30 -5.35
C GLN A 178 -15.76 21.15 -6.48
N GLU A 179 -14.93 21.93 -7.18
CA GLU A 179 -15.37 22.85 -8.24
C GLU A 179 -15.08 22.33 -9.66
N SER A 180 -14.17 21.38 -9.82
CA SER A 180 -13.79 20.79 -11.13
C SER A 180 -13.43 19.31 -11.01
N ILE A 181 -13.45 18.58 -12.13
CA ILE A 181 -12.98 17.18 -12.19
C ILE A 181 -11.49 17.10 -11.84
N ASP A 182 -10.68 18.07 -12.28
CA ASP A 182 -9.27 18.18 -11.88
C ASP A 182 -9.10 18.22 -10.36
N GLN A 183 -9.88 19.06 -9.65
CA GLN A 183 -9.85 19.11 -8.19
C GLN A 183 -10.39 17.83 -7.54
N GLN A 184 -11.39 17.18 -8.14
CA GLN A 184 -11.88 15.87 -7.67
C GLN A 184 -10.78 14.80 -7.75
N MET A 185 -10.04 14.72 -8.86
CA MET A 185 -8.95 13.75 -9.03
C MET A 185 -7.79 14.01 -8.07
N GLN A 186 -7.47 15.28 -7.82
CA GLN A 186 -6.49 15.69 -6.80
C GLN A 186 -6.96 15.28 -5.40
N CYS A 187 -8.18 15.63 -5.02
CA CYS A 187 -8.79 15.29 -3.73
C CYS A 187 -8.82 13.77 -3.50
N LEU A 188 -9.20 12.98 -4.51
CA LEU A 188 -9.17 11.52 -4.44
C LEU A 188 -7.77 11.00 -4.12
N THR A 189 -6.77 11.54 -4.81
CA THR A 189 -5.38 11.13 -4.64
C THR A 189 -4.87 11.49 -3.26
N GLU A 190 -5.15 12.70 -2.77
CA GLU A 190 -4.77 13.14 -1.43
C GLU A 190 -5.43 12.32 -0.33
N ALA A 191 -6.71 11.97 -0.49
CA ALA A 191 -7.44 11.17 0.47
C ALA A 191 -6.93 9.71 0.57
N TYR A 192 -6.38 9.17 -0.51
CA TYR A 192 -5.99 7.76 -0.59
C TYR A 192 -4.49 7.52 -0.56
N GLN A 193 -3.63 8.46 -0.95
CA GLN A 193 -2.19 8.25 -1.00
C GLN A 193 -1.58 7.93 0.38
N LEU A 194 -0.45 7.24 0.39
CA LEU A 194 0.30 7.02 1.62
C LEU A 194 0.75 8.35 2.23
N THR A 195 0.64 8.48 3.55
CA THR A 195 1.21 9.61 4.29
C THR A 195 2.66 9.33 4.68
N GLU A 196 3.40 10.37 5.06
CA GLU A 196 4.78 10.26 5.56
C GLU A 196 4.90 9.33 6.77
N GLU A 197 3.91 9.37 7.66
CA GLU A 197 3.85 8.48 8.83
C GLU A 197 3.61 7.03 8.41
N ASN A 198 2.71 6.79 7.45
CA ASN A 198 2.44 5.45 6.96
C ASN A 198 3.67 4.86 6.23
N ILE A 199 4.36 5.66 5.42
CA ILE A 199 5.61 5.27 4.76
C ILE A 199 6.68 4.94 5.82
N SER A 200 6.87 5.81 6.82
CA SER A 200 7.84 5.59 7.90
C SER A 200 7.55 4.31 8.69
N LEU A 201 6.27 4.02 8.98
CA LEU A 201 5.85 2.77 9.61
C LEU A 201 6.15 1.56 8.73
N ARG A 202 5.93 1.63 7.40
CA ARG A 202 6.25 0.53 6.47
C ARG A 202 7.74 0.21 6.45
N PHE A 203 8.60 1.22 6.37
CA PHE A 203 10.05 1.03 6.45
C PHE A 203 10.48 0.48 7.81
N LEU A 204 9.87 0.93 8.91
CA LEU A 204 10.13 0.37 10.24
C LEU A 204 9.75 -1.12 10.30
N VAL A 205 8.61 -1.53 9.76
CA VAL A 205 8.22 -2.95 9.72
C VAL A 205 9.24 -3.78 8.92
N CYS A 206 9.68 -3.31 7.74
CA CYS A 206 10.76 -3.97 7.01
C CYS A 206 12.04 -4.10 7.86
N SER A 207 12.40 -3.05 8.59
CA SER A 207 13.57 -3.02 9.49
C SER A 207 13.42 -4.01 10.67
N LEU A 208 12.24 -4.13 11.26
CA LEU A 208 11.94 -5.11 12.32
C LEU A 208 12.08 -6.55 11.82
N LEU A 209 11.59 -6.84 10.62
CA LEU A 209 11.73 -8.16 9.99
C LEU A 209 13.21 -8.45 9.65
N ARG A 210 13.97 -7.42 9.26
CA ARG A 210 15.41 -7.54 9.03
C ARG A 210 16.16 -7.94 10.30
N ASP A 211 15.75 -7.47 11.48
CA ASP A 211 16.39 -7.88 12.75
C ASP A 211 16.30 -9.40 12.98
N ILE A 212 15.23 -10.04 12.49
CA ILE A 212 15.05 -11.50 12.56
C ILE A 212 15.95 -12.20 11.53
N ALA A 213 15.91 -11.73 10.28
CA ALA A 213 16.73 -12.30 9.22
C ALA A 213 18.24 -12.17 9.52
N ALA A 214 18.65 -11.06 10.15
CA ALA A 214 20.03 -10.78 10.53
C ALA A 214 20.62 -11.78 11.54
N ALA A 215 19.79 -12.57 12.24
CA ALA A 215 20.28 -13.64 13.11
C ALA A 215 20.97 -14.77 12.32
N TYR A 216 20.55 -15.01 11.07
CA TYR A 216 21.16 -15.99 10.17
C TYR A 216 21.98 -15.33 9.06
N PHE A 217 21.55 -14.15 8.60
CA PHE A 217 22.14 -13.44 7.47
C PHE A 217 22.45 -11.99 7.89
N PRO A 218 23.56 -11.74 8.60
CA PRO A 218 23.84 -10.44 9.22
C PRO A 218 23.84 -9.24 8.26
N GLU A 219 24.30 -9.47 7.03
CA GLU A 219 24.38 -8.47 5.96
C GLU A 219 23.09 -8.37 5.12
N SER A 220 22.03 -9.10 5.50
CA SER A 220 20.75 -9.02 4.81
C SER A 220 20.09 -7.65 4.96
N ILE A 221 19.38 -7.26 3.91
CA ILE A 221 18.58 -6.05 3.87
C ILE A 221 17.16 -6.45 3.50
N ILE A 222 16.16 -5.91 4.20
CA ILE A 222 14.76 -6.02 3.79
C ILE A 222 14.27 -4.64 3.38
N ARG A 223 13.89 -4.48 2.12
CA ARG A 223 13.42 -3.21 1.55
C ARG A 223 11.97 -3.33 1.09
N PRO A 224 11.14 -2.29 1.25
CA PRO A 224 9.82 -2.29 0.62
C PRO A 224 9.94 -2.13 -0.90
N PHE A 225 9.03 -2.74 -1.63
CA PHE A 225 8.86 -2.52 -3.07
C PHE A 225 7.38 -2.38 -3.44
N GLY A 226 7.10 -2.28 -4.74
CA GLY A 226 5.73 -2.19 -5.24
C GLY A 226 5.02 -0.95 -4.74
N SER A 227 3.77 -1.11 -4.28
CA SER A 227 2.87 0.00 -3.94
C SER A 227 3.43 0.93 -2.86
N THR A 228 4.33 0.46 -1.99
CA THR A 228 4.89 1.28 -0.91
C THR A 228 5.77 2.42 -1.42
N VAL A 229 6.49 2.21 -2.54
CA VAL A 229 7.55 3.11 -3.01
C VAL A 229 7.43 3.47 -4.50
N ASN A 230 6.46 2.92 -5.23
CA ASN A 230 6.27 3.20 -6.66
C ASN A 230 5.47 4.48 -6.97
N SER A 231 5.21 5.35 -5.98
CA SER A 231 4.37 6.57 -6.04
C SER A 231 2.84 6.38 -6.13
N PHE A 232 2.37 5.14 -6.34
CA PHE A 232 0.95 4.79 -6.53
C PHE A 232 0.35 4.01 -5.35
N GLY A 233 1.00 4.06 -4.19
CA GLY A 233 0.50 3.43 -2.96
C GLY A 233 -0.74 4.10 -2.42
N LYS A 234 -1.74 3.31 -2.05
CA LYS A 234 -2.90 3.80 -1.28
C LYS A 234 -2.84 3.29 0.15
N LEU A 235 -3.39 4.06 1.10
CA LEU A 235 -3.57 3.59 2.47
C LEU A 235 -4.31 2.24 2.48
N GLY A 236 -3.87 1.34 3.36
CA GLY A 236 -4.35 -0.04 3.43
C GLY A 236 -3.88 -0.97 2.31
N CYS A 237 -2.96 -0.59 1.42
CA CYS A 237 -2.31 -1.54 0.52
C CYS A 237 -1.34 -2.46 1.26
N ASP A 238 -1.09 -3.64 0.69
CA ASP A 238 -0.12 -4.61 1.20
C ASP A 238 1.29 -4.01 1.28
N LEU A 239 2.11 -4.55 2.18
CA LEU A 239 3.53 -4.25 2.31
C LEU A 239 4.34 -5.37 1.65
N ASP A 240 4.66 -5.16 0.38
CA ASP A 240 5.54 -6.03 -0.38
C ASP A 240 7.01 -5.79 0.03
N MET A 241 7.70 -6.84 0.45
CA MET A 241 9.07 -6.79 0.98
C MET A 241 10.01 -7.65 0.13
N PHE A 242 11.21 -7.13 -0.08
CA PHE A 242 12.29 -7.82 -0.76
C PHE A 242 13.44 -8.07 0.21
N LEU A 243 13.74 -9.35 0.47
CA LEU A 243 14.94 -9.79 1.17
C LEU A 243 16.10 -9.84 0.17
N ASP A 244 17.00 -8.88 0.32
CA ASP A 244 18.23 -8.74 -0.43
C ASP A 244 19.37 -9.42 0.34
N LEU A 245 20.04 -10.34 -0.34
CA LEU A 245 21.19 -11.09 0.16
C LEU A 245 22.44 -10.84 -0.69
N ASP A 246 22.39 -9.95 -1.66
CA ASP A 246 23.51 -9.72 -2.58
C ASP A 246 24.68 -9.05 -1.87
N GLY A 247 24.40 -8.23 -0.86
CA GLY A 247 25.41 -7.66 0.04
C GLY A 247 26.29 -8.73 0.70
N VAL A 248 25.75 -9.93 0.94
CA VAL A 248 26.47 -11.10 1.52
C VAL A 248 27.52 -11.66 0.54
N SER A 249 27.32 -11.45 -0.76
CA SER A 249 28.18 -12.01 -1.82
C SER A 249 29.27 -11.06 -2.31
N VAL A 250 29.12 -9.74 -2.07
CA VAL A 250 30.01 -8.70 -2.63
C VAL A 250 30.95 -8.18 -1.54
N GLN A 251 31.88 -9.02 -1.10
CA GLN A 251 33.11 -8.51 -0.50
C GLN A 251 34.16 -8.39 -1.61
N ASN A 252 34.55 -7.14 -1.91
CA ASN A 252 35.64 -6.81 -2.83
C ASN A 252 36.89 -7.61 -2.45
N GLN A 253 37.17 -8.69 -3.19
CA GLN A 253 38.43 -9.40 -3.06
C GLN A 253 39.55 -8.40 -3.37
N ARG A 254 40.30 -8.01 -2.34
CA ARG A 254 41.56 -7.30 -2.53
C ARG A 254 42.45 -8.24 -3.32
N LYS A 255 42.69 -7.93 -4.60
CA LYS A 255 43.67 -8.62 -5.44
C LYS A 255 45.06 -8.42 -4.82
N GLY A 256 45.45 -9.31 -3.91
CA GLY A 256 46.75 -9.25 -3.27
C GLY A 256 46.99 -10.46 -2.38
N SER A 257 47.99 -11.27 -2.76
CA SER A 257 48.61 -12.41 -2.05
C SER A 257 48.44 -13.80 -2.68
N GLY A 258 47.59 -13.99 -3.70
CA GLY A 258 47.41 -15.30 -4.36
C GLY A 258 46.67 -16.35 -3.51
N LEU A 259 46.41 -16.05 -2.24
CA LEU A 259 45.58 -16.84 -1.33
C LEU A 259 44.30 -16.05 -1.01
N SER A 260 43.14 -16.72 -1.08
CA SER A 260 41.85 -16.17 -0.69
C SER A 260 41.15 -17.12 0.26
N LEU A 261 40.62 -16.59 1.37
CA LEU A 261 39.73 -17.35 2.26
C LEU A 261 38.28 -17.11 1.85
N GLU A 262 37.51 -18.20 1.76
CA GLU A 262 36.07 -18.18 1.52
C GLU A 262 35.34 -18.97 2.60
N TYR A 263 34.09 -18.61 2.87
CA TYR A 263 33.25 -19.40 3.75
C TYR A 263 32.87 -20.73 3.08
N GLN A 264 32.97 -21.83 3.83
CA GLN A 264 32.44 -23.10 3.38
C GLN A 264 30.91 -23.06 3.45
N VAL A 265 30.24 -22.90 2.30
CA VAL A 265 28.78 -22.78 2.20
C VAL A 265 28.15 -24.01 1.52
N LYS A 266 26.93 -24.36 1.93
CA LYS A 266 26.15 -25.42 1.28
C LYS A 266 25.66 -24.95 -0.09
N ARG A 267 25.92 -25.74 -1.14
CA ARG A 267 25.41 -25.49 -2.49
C ARG A 267 23.99 -26.05 -2.62
N GLY A 268 23.10 -25.26 -3.22
CA GLY A 268 21.75 -25.70 -3.61
C GLY A 268 21.71 -26.14 -5.08
N ALA A 269 20.63 -26.81 -5.47
CA ALA A 269 20.45 -27.29 -6.85
C ALA A 269 20.20 -26.15 -7.86
N SER A 270 19.63 -25.04 -7.40
CA SER A 270 19.38 -23.83 -8.19
C SER A 270 19.20 -22.63 -7.27
N GLU A 271 19.31 -21.41 -7.80
CA GLU A 271 19.01 -20.18 -7.05
C GLU A 271 17.59 -20.21 -6.48
N ARG A 272 16.61 -20.69 -7.27
CA ARG A 272 15.23 -20.88 -6.82
C ARG A 272 15.15 -21.80 -5.61
N ASN A 273 15.85 -22.93 -5.63
CA ASN A 273 15.85 -23.88 -4.51
C ASN A 273 16.44 -23.25 -3.24
N VAL A 274 17.56 -22.51 -3.38
CA VAL A 274 18.17 -21.76 -2.27
C VAL A 274 17.19 -20.72 -1.72
N THR A 275 16.55 -19.93 -2.58
CA THR A 275 15.53 -18.95 -2.20
C THR A 275 14.37 -19.56 -1.44
N GLN A 276 13.85 -20.71 -1.89
CA GLN A 276 12.79 -21.43 -1.21
C GLN A 276 13.22 -21.91 0.18
N SER A 277 14.44 -22.45 0.32
CA SER A 277 14.99 -22.85 1.62
C SER A 277 15.14 -21.67 2.58
N ILE A 278 15.69 -20.55 2.09
CA ILE A 278 15.86 -19.32 2.89
C ILE A 278 14.51 -18.80 3.35
N LEU A 279 13.56 -18.61 2.43
CA LEU A 279 12.21 -18.13 2.78
C LEU A 279 11.47 -19.10 3.70
N SER A 280 11.70 -20.42 3.58
CA SER A 280 11.14 -21.40 4.51
C SER A 280 11.63 -21.16 5.94
N VAL A 281 12.95 -21.00 6.13
CA VAL A 281 13.57 -20.76 7.45
C VAL A 281 13.15 -19.41 8.01
N ILE A 282 13.22 -18.35 7.21
CA ILE A 282 12.81 -17.01 7.63
C ILE A 282 11.32 -17.00 7.97
N GLY A 283 10.47 -17.64 7.15
CA GLY A 283 9.05 -17.77 7.43
C GLY A 283 8.76 -18.50 8.74
N GLU A 284 9.51 -19.57 9.04
CA GLU A 284 9.42 -20.25 10.34
C GLU A 284 9.83 -19.34 11.50
N CYS A 285 10.92 -18.59 11.35
CA CYS A 285 11.36 -17.64 12.38
C CYS A 285 10.34 -16.51 12.60
N VAL A 286 9.70 -16.03 11.53
CA VAL A 286 8.65 -15.02 11.62
C VAL A 286 7.43 -15.57 12.36
N ASP A 287 7.04 -16.81 12.09
CA ASP A 287 5.89 -17.46 12.73
C ASP A 287 6.13 -17.75 14.21
N GLN A 288 7.32 -18.23 14.54
CA GLN A 288 7.61 -18.71 15.90
C GLN A 288 8.21 -17.64 16.82
N PHE A 289 8.94 -16.66 16.28
CA PHE A 289 9.75 -15.73 17.08
C PHE A 289 9.41 -14.25 16.89
N SER A 290 8.75 -13.86 15.80
CA SER A 290 8.42 -12.45 15.55
C SER A 290 7.21 -12.00 16.36
N PRO A 291 7.34 -11.04 17.29
CA PRO A 291 6.21 -10.57 18.05
C PRO A 291 5.21 -9.84 17.14
N GLY A 292 3.93 -10.20 17.26
CA GLY A 292 2.84 -9.55 16.53
C GLY A 292 2.68 -9.98 15.07
N CYS A 293 3.51 -10.89 14.55
CA CYS A 293 3.28 -11.52 13.25
C CYS A 293 2.34 -12.72 13.43
N VAL A 294 1.27 -12.79 12.64
CA VAL A 294 0.27 -13.87 12.71
C VAL A 294 -0.14 -14.34 11.33
N GLY A 295 -0.65 -15.58 11.26
CA GLY A 295 -1.20 -16.14 10.04
C GLY A 295 -0.15 -16.34 8.94
N VAL A 296 1.05 -16.80 9.30
CA VAL A 296 2.16 -16.98 8.38
C VAL A 296 1.87 -18.11 7.38
N GLN A 297 2.05 -17.82 6.09
CA GLN A 297 1.82 -18.75 4.98
C GLN A 297 3.05 -18.79 4.08
N LYS A 298 3.70 -19.95 4.00
CA LYS A 298 4.88 -20.20 3.16
C LYS A 298 4.42 -20.64 1.75
N ILE A 299 4.29 -19.70 0.82
CA ILE A 299 3.85 -19.94 -0.56
C ILE A 299 5.07 -20.12 -1.48
N LEU A 300 5.84 -21.18 -1.22
CA LEU A 300 7.16 -21.36 -1.82
C LEU A 300 7.12 -21.88 -3.28
N ASN A 301 6.01 -22.49 -3.70
CA ASN A 301 5.84 -23.09 -5.02
C ASN A 301 5.27 -22.14 -6.08
N ALA A 302 4.87 -20.92 -5.71
CA ALA A 302 4.42 -19.90 -6.66
C ALA A 302 5.54 -19.50 -7.63
N ARG A 303 5.20 -18.86 -8.76
CA ARG A 303 6.19 -18.37 -9.74
C ARG A 303 7.30 -17.57 -9.04
N VAL A 304 6.92 -16.64 -8.18
CA VAL A 304 7.81 -15.97 -7.22
C VAL A 304 7.53 -16.55 -5.83
N PRO A 305 8.44 -17.33 -5.24
CA PRO A 305 8.29 -17.83 -3.87
C PRO A 305 8.14 -16.68 -2.87
N LEU A 306 7.20 -16.80 -1.93
CA LEU A 306 6.95 -15.76 -0.94
C LEU A 306 6.45 -16.31 0.40
N VAL A 307 6.60 -15.50 1.45
CA VAL A 307 6.01 -15.70 2.78
C VAL A 307 5.03 -14.58 3.05
N ARG A 308 3.76 -14.95 3.27
CA ARG A 308 2.67 -14.00 3.55
C ARG A 308 2.30 -14.03 5.04
N PHE A 309 2.12 -12.88 5.67
CA PHE A 309 1.74 -12.79 7.08
C PHE A 309 1.08 -11.45 7.42
N SER A 310 0.39 -11.35 8.55
CA SER A 310 -0.16 -10.09 9.07
C SER A 310 0.71 -9.61 10.23
N HIS A 311 1.18 -8.36 10.17
CA HIS A 311 1.88 -7.71 11.28
C HIS A 311 0.87 -6.87 12.08
N GLN A 312 0.36 -7.44 13.17
CA GLN A 312 -0.72 -6.88 13.98
C GLN A 312 -0.39 -5.47 14.53
N PRO A 313 0.81 -5.17 15.05
CA PRO A 313 1.10 -3.83 15.58
C PRO A 313 0.93 -2.71 14.56
N SER A 314 1.29 -2.95 13.29
CA SER A 314 1.09 -1.95 12.21
C SER A 314 -0.24 -2.11 11.48
N GLY A 315 -0.92 -3.25 11.61
CA GLY A 315 -2.12 -3.58 10.84
C GLY A 315 -1.85 -3.92 9.37
N PHE A 316 -0.59 -4.17 8.98
CA PHE A 316 -0.23 -4.44 7.58
C PHE A 316 -0.34 -5.92 7.22
N GLN A 317 -0.86 -6.19 6.02
CA GLN A 317 -0.66 -7.45 5.33
C GLN A 317 0.70 -7.38 4.61
N CYS A 318 1.57 -8.36 4.86
CA CYS A 318 2.96 -8.36 4.42
C CYS A 318 3.25 -9.56 3.52
N ASP A 319 3.94 -9.33 2.42
CA ASP A 319 4.42 -10.36 1.49
C ASP A 319 5.94 -10.25 1.35
N LEU A 320 6.68 -11.20 1.92
CA LEU A 320 8.14 -11.26 1.87
C LEU A 320 8.61 -12.18 0.74
N THR A 321 9.38 -11.63 -0.20
CA THR A 321 10.00 -12.35 -1.31
C THR A 321 11.52 -12.23 -1.25
N ALA A 322 12.22 -13.07 -2.01
CA ALA A 322 13.66 -12.92 -2.26
C ALA A 322 13.95 -13.15 -3.77
N ASN A 323 15.07 -12.62 -4.25
CA ASN A 323 15.55 -12.72 -5.64
C ASN A 323 14.62 -12.19 -6.75
N ASN A 324 13.61 -11.38 -6.46
CA ASN A 324 12.79 -10.70 -7.46
C ASN A 324 13.33 -9.30 -7.86
N ARG A 325 14.55 -9.25 -8.43
CA ARG A 325 15.21 -7.97 -8.80
C ARG A 325 14.47 -7.22 -9.93
N VAL A 326 13.81 -7.93 -10.83
CA VAL A 326 13.00 -7.31 -11.91
C VAL A 326 11.81 -6.52 -11.34
N ALA A 327 11.18 -7.00 -10.25
CA ALA A 327 10.12 -6.25 -9.59
C ALA A 327 10.62 -4.96 -8.91
N MET A 328 11.87 -4.95 -8.42
CA MET A 328 12.51 -3.73 -7.91
C MET A 328 12.68 -2.70 -9.04
N LYS A 329 13.16 -3.13 -10.22
CA LYS A 329 13.28 -2.26 -11.40
C LYS A 329 11.92 -1.79 -11.93
N SER A 330 10.91 -2.63 -11.89
CA SER A 330 9.52 -2.25 -12.21
C SER A 330 8.98 -1.21 -11.22
N THR A 331 9.31 -1.33 -9.95
CA THR A 331 8.95 -0.37 -8.90
C THR A 331 9.64 0.98 -9.13
N GLU A 332 10.93 0.96 -9.44
CA GLU A 332 11.72 2.16 -9.78
C GLU A 332 11.16 2.85 -11.04
N LEU A 333 10.85 2.09 -12.10
CA LEU A 333 10.23 2.64 -13.32
C LEU A 333 8.92 3.39 -13.03
N LEU A 334 8.06 2.78 -12.22
CA LEU A 334 6.80 3.40 -11.83
C LEU A 334 7.00 4.64 -10.95
N TYR A 335 7.99 4.63 -10.05
CA TYR A 335 8.40 5.80 -9.29
C TYR A 335 8.86 6.93 -10.22
N VAL A 336 9.74 6.64 -11.18
CA VAL A 336 10.22 7.62 -12.17
C VAL A 336 9.03 8.27 -12.87
N TYR A 337 8.12 7.49 -13.45
CA TYR A 337 6.95 8.05 -14.14
C TYR A 337 6.04 8.87 -13.23
N GLY A 338 5.81 8.43 -11.99
CA GLY A 338 5.01 9.19 -11.03
C GLY A 338 5.66 10.48 -10.54
N SER A 339 6.98 10.59 -10.65
CA SER A 339 7.75 11.79 -10.29
C SER A 339 7.91 12.79 -11.46
N LEU A 340 7.68 12.36 -12.71
CA LEU A 340 7.84 13.23 -13.88
C LEU A 340 6.71 14.25 -14.05
N ASP A 341 5.46 13.83 -13.82
CA ASP A 341 4.29 14.67 -13.98
C ASP A 341 3.20 14.28 -12.97
N ALA A 342 2.70 15.25 -12.20
CA ALA A 342 1.70 15.01 -11.16
C ALA A 342 0.41 14.39 -11.71
N ARG A 343 0.04 14.69 -12.97
CA ARG A 343 -1.15 14.16 -13.64
C ARG A 343 -1.12 12.65 -13.78
N VAL A 344 0.07 12.05 -13.83
CA VAL A 344 0.26 10.60 -13.85
C VAL A 344 -0.31 9.98 -12.58
N ARG A 345 0.04 10.50 -11.41
CA ARG A 345 -0.46 10.02 -10.12
C ARG A 345 -1.96 10.21 -10.04
N TYR A 346 -2.46 11.42 -10.35
CA TYR A 346 -3.90 11.71 -10.30
C TYR A 346 -4.72 10.78 -11.20
N LEU A 347 -4.26 10.52 -12.42
CA LEU A 347 -4.94 9.63 -13.36
C LEU A 347 -4.87 8.16 -12.91
N VAL A 348 -3.71 7.68 -12.45
CA VAL A 348 -3.55 6.30 -11.96
C VAL A 348 -4.44 6.03 -10.74
N PHE A 349 -4.48 6.93 -9.76
CA PHE A 349 -5.34 6.77 -8.59
C PHE A 349 -6.82 6.76 -8.97
N THR A 350 -7.22 7.67 -9.86
CA THR A 350 -8.59 7.79 -10.37
C THR A 350 -9.03 6.51 -11.08
N VAL A 351 -8.27 6.05 -12.08
CA VAL A 351 -8.58 4.85 -12.85
C VAL A 351 -8.56 3.60 -11.97
N ARG A 352 -7.64 3.48 -11.00
CA ARG A 352 -7.65 2.35 -10.05
C ARG A 352 -8.85 2.38 -9.12
N CYS A 353 -9.29 3.55 -8.67
CA CYS A 353 -10.50 3.66 -7.84
C CYS A 353 -11.75 3.26 -8.63
N TRP A 354 -11.92 3.83 -9.83
CA TRP A 354 -12.98 3.48 -10.77
C TRP A 354 -13.01 1.98 -11.07
N ALA A 355 -11.88 1.38 -11.44
CA ALA A 355 -11.80 -0.04 -11.77
C ALA A 355 -12.11 -0.95 -10.58
N ARG A 356 -11.82 -0.52 -9.34
CA ARG A 356 -12.20 -1.24 -8.13
C ARG A 356 -13.70 -1.16 -7.87
N VAL A 357 -14.28 0.05 -7.95
CA VAL A 357 -15.73 0.26 -7.73
C VAL A 357 -16.55 -0.58 -8.71
N HIS A 358 -16.13 -0.63 -9.98
CA HIS A 358 -16.82 -1.37 -11.02
C HIS A 358 -16.37 -2.83 -11.16
N GLY A 359 -15.57 -3.35 -10.22
CA GLY A 359 -15.19 -4.77 -10.17
C GLY A 359 -14.35 -5.28 -11.34
N ILE A 360 -13.57 -4.41 -11.98
CA ILE A 360 -12.54 -4.75 -12.99
C ILE A 360 -11.28 -5.31 -12.33
N THR A 361 -10.98 -4.83 -11.13
CA THR A 361 -9.88 -5.33 -10.29
C THR A 361 -10.43 -6.13 -9.11
N SER A 362 -9.60 -7.01 -8.54
CA SER A 362 -9.95 -7.83 -7.36
C SER A 362 -8.75 -7.92 -6.42
N GLY A 363 -9.02 -8.04 -5.12
CA GLY A 363 -8.00 -8.33 -4.10
C GLY A 363 -7.60 -9.80 -4.03
N ILE A 364 -8.26 -10.68 -4.79
CA ILE A 364 -7.98 -12.11 -4.84
C ILE A 364 -7.45 -12.45 -6.25
N PRO A 365 -6.44 -13.33 -6.37
CA PRO A 365 -5.95 -13.79 -7.67
C PRO A 365 -7.05 -14.40 -8.55
N GLY A 366 -7.01 -14.13 -9.85
CA GLY A 366 -7.93 -14.70 -10.84
C GLY A 366 -7.86 -13.97 -12.18
N ALA A 367 -8.98 -13.93 -12.91
CA ALA A 367 -9.03 -13.42 -14.29
C ALA A 367 -9.13 -11.90 -14.42
N TRP A 368 -9.13 -11.17 -13.31
CA TRP A 368 -9.26 -9.70 -13.27
C TRP A 368 -8.01 -8.99 -13.78
N ILE A 369 -8.18 -7.76 -14.26
CA ILE A 369 -7.04 -6.90 -14.58
C ILE A 369 -6.32 -6.56 -13.27
N THR A 370 -5.01 -6.75 -13.22
CA THR A 370 -4.21 -6.43 -12.02
C THR A 370 -3.98 -4.92 -11.92
N ASN A 371 -3.78 -4.39 -10.71
CA ASN A 371 -3.43 -2.98 -10.52
C ASN A 371 -2.16 -2.58 -11.30
N PHE A 372 -1.19 -3.49 -11.42
CA PHE A 372 0.00 -3.26 -12.23
C PHE A 372 -0.35 -3.13 -13.72
N SER A 373 -1.11 -4.09 -14.29
CA SER A 373 -1.57 -4.03 -15.68
C SER A 373 -2.37 -2.75 -15.97
N LEU A 374 -3.26 -2.37 -15.06
CA LEU A 374 -4.06 -1.15 -15.17
C LEU A 374 -3.20 0.12 -15.13
N THR A 375 -2.15 0.14 -14.30
CA THR A 375 -1.19 1.25 -14.26
C THR A 375 -0.43 1.34 -15.58
N VAL A 376 0.00 0.21 -16.14
CA VAL A 376 0.70 0.19 -17.46
C VAL A 376 -0.21 0.67 -18.58
N LEU A 377 -1.52 0.37 -18.55
CA LEU A 377 -2.50 0.95 -19.49
C LEU A 377 -2.50 2.48 -19.40
N VAL A 378 -2.56 3.05 -18.20
CA VAL A 378 -2.50 4.51 -18.01
C VAL A 378 -1.19 5.10 -18.55
N LEU A 379 -0.04 4.49 -18.24
CA LEU A 379 1.26 4.96 -18.73
C LEU A 379 1.34 4.93 -20.25
N PHE A 380 0.89 3.85 -20.88
CA PHE A 380 0.86 3.74 -22.33
C PHE A 380 -0.03 4.82 -22.96
N PHE A 381 -1.23 5.05 -22.42
CA PHE A 381 -2.12 6.11 -22.86
C PHE A 381 -1.46 7.50 -22.80
N LEU A 382 -0.72 7.78 -21.73
CA LEU A 382 0.01 9.04 -21.55
C LEU A 382 1.20 9.20 -22.52
N GLN A 383 1.84 8.09 -22.92
CA GLN A 383 2.84 8.07 -23.98
C GLN A 383 2.25 8.30 -25.38
N GLN A 384 0.96 7.97 -25.59
CA GLN A 384 0.23 8.20 -26.86
C GLN A 384 -0.33 9.63 -27.00
N ARG A 385 -0.21 10.50 -25.99
CA ARG A 385 -0.71 11.88 -26.11
C ARG A 385 0.10 12.66 -27.16
N THR A 386 -0.51 13.70 -27.70
CA THR A 386 0.15 14.61 -28.65
C THR A 386 0.01 16.05 -28.16
N PRO A 387 1.07 16.67 -27.60
CA PRO A 387 2.40 16.11 -27.30
C PRO A 387 2.36 15.00 -26.24
N ALA A 388 3.39 14.14 -26.18
CA ALA A 388 3.44 13.06 -25.20
C ALA A 388 3.59 13.62 -23.77
N VAL A 389 2.81 13.08 -22.82
CA VAL A 389 2.93 13.44 -21.40
C VAL A 389 4.13 12.74 -20.76
N LEU A 390 4.39 11.49 -21.16
CA LEU A 390 5.48 10.67 -20.64
C LEU A 390 6.46 10.25 -21.74
N PRO A 391 7.76 10.16 -21.43
CA PRO A 391 8.71 9.50 -22.31
C PRO A 391 8.47 7.99 -22.36
N THR A 392 9.07 7.33 -23.33
CA THR A 392 9.09 5.86 -23.42
C THR A 392 10.21 5.27 -22.57
N LEU A 393 10.12 3.99 -22.20
CA LEU A 393 11.22 3.36 -21.46
C LEU A 393 12.50 3.27 -22.29
N ASP A 394 12.43 3.15 -23.63
CA ASP A 394 13.61 3.25 -24.48
C ASP A 394 14.28 4.63 -24.39
N GLN A 395 13.50 5.72 -24.36
CA GLN A 395 14.05 7.07 -24.16
C GLN A 395 14.70 7.22 -22.78
N LEU A 396 14.10 6.65 -21.72
CA LEU A 396 14.70 6.65 -20.39
C LEU A 396 16.01 5.85 -20.33
N ARG A 397 16.09 4.72 -21.04
CA ARG A 397 17.31 3.93 -21.19
C ARG A 397 18.39 4.74 -21.92
N ASP A 398 18.04 5.41 -23.01
CA ASP A 398 19.00 6.14 -23.85
C ASP A 398 19.63 7.35 -23.13
N LEU A 399 18.98 7.86 -22.08
CA LEU A 399 19.49 8.92 -21.20
C LEU A 399 20.39 8.38 -20.06
N ALA A 400 20.45 7.07 -19.87
CA ALA A 400 21.15 6.44 -18.76
C ALA A 400 22.66 6.50 -18.92
N GLY A 401 23.36 6.77 -17.81
CA GLY A 401 24.83 6.79 -17.77
C GLY A 401 25.44 5.40 -17.51
N PRO A 402 26.79 5.26 -17.54
CA PRO A 402 27.46 4.00 -17.23
C PRO A 402 27.12 3.43 -15.85
N SER A 403 26.86 4.29 -14.86
CA SER A 403 26.45 3.92 -13.50
C SER A 403 25.04 3.35 -13.41
N ASP A 404 24.19 3.61 -14.40
CA ASP A 404 22.78 3.21 -14.41
C ASP A 404 22.57 1.82 -15.04
N LYS A 405 23.63 1.29 -15.69
CA LYS A 405 23.57 0.04 -16.44
C LYS A 405 23.17 -1.10 -15.52
N CYS A 406 22.06 -1.76 -15.85
CA CYS A 406 21.51 -2.84 -15.04
C CYS A 406 21.01 -3.95 -15.95
N VAL A 407 21.65 -5.12 -15.90
CA VAL A 407 21.22 -6.32 -16.61
C VAL A 407 20.85 -7.38 -15.57
N ILE A 408 19.63 -7.89 -15.63
CA ILE A 408 19.09 -8.86 -14.68
C ILE A 408 18.56 -10.04 -15.49
N GLU A 409 19.09 -11.25 -15.25
CA GLU A 409 18.66 -12.46 -15.98
C GLU A 409 18.64 -12.25 -17.50
N GLU A 410 19.72 -11.68 -18.05
CA GLU A 410 19.88 -11.35 -19.49
C GLU A 410 18.94 -10.26 -20.02
N ASN A 411 18.06 -9.71 -19.19
CA ASN A 411 17.17 -8.61 -19.56
C ASN A 411 17.84 -7.25 -19.25
N ASP A 412 17.78 -6.33 -20.22
CA ASP A 412 18.22 -4.95 -20.01
C ASP A 412 17.18 -4.16 -19.21
N CYS A 413 17.51 -3.91 -17.95
CA CYS A 413 16.71 -3.17 -16.97
C CYS A 413 17.28 -1.78 -16.68
N THR A 414 18.07 -1.23 -17.62
CA THR A 414 18.70 0.09 -17.50
C THR A 414 17.66 1.20 -17.60
N ILE A 415 17.70 2.12 -16.64
CA ILE A 415 16.84 3.32 -16.57
C ILE A 415 17.72 4.44 -16.03
N VAL A 416 17.59 5.65 -16.59
CA VAL A 416 18.25 6.84 -16.05
C VAL A 416 17.87 7.07 -14.59
N SER A 417 18.87 7.25 -13.72
CA SER A 417 18.68 7.53 -12.30
C SER A 417 18.50 9.03 -11.99
N ASP A 418 19.12 9.89 -12.80
CA ASP A 418 19.07 11.34 -12.68
C ASP A 418 17.87 11.90 -13.46
N LEU A 419 16.80 12.20 -12.72
CA LEU A 419 15.55 12.72 -13.29
C LEU A 419 15.71 14.07 -13.98
N SER A 420 16.74 14.86 -13.65
CA SER A 420 16.98 16.17 -14.28
C SER A 420 17.35 16.07 -15.76
N LYS A 421 17.82 14.91 -16.22
CA LYS A 421 18.14 14.63 -17.63
C LYS A 421 16.88 14.45 -18.50
N ILE A 422 15.73 14.21 -17.88
CA ILE A 422 14.49 13.90 -18.60
C ILE A 422 13.78 15.21 -18.97
N LYS A 423 13.62 15.46 -20.27
CA LYS A 423 12.89 16.63 -20.80
C LYS A 423 11.52 16.21 -21.33
N LEU A 424 10.46 16.78 -20.77
CA LEU A 424 9.08 16.54 -21.20
C LEU A 424 8.68 17.44 -22.38
N GLN A 425 7.72 17.00 -23.18
CA GLN A 425 7.29 17.69 -24.41
C GLN A 425 6.25 18.81 -24.20
N GLY A 426 6.03 19.24 -22.95
CA GLY A 426 5.18 20.39 -22.64
C GLY A 426 3.69 20.20 -22.90
N ASN A 427 3.15 18.98 -22.79
CA ASN A 427 1.71 18.74 -22.89
C ASN A 427 0.94 19.50 -21.78
N THR A 428 -0.12 20.22 -22.14
CA THR A 428 -0.94 21.05 -21.23
C THR A 428 -2.38 20.55 -21.06
N ASP A 429 -2.68 19.31 -21.44
CA ASP A 429 -4.02 18.75 -21.28
C ASP A 429 -4.43 18.68 -19.80
N THR A 430 -5.67 19.06 -19.50
CA THR A 430 -6.24 19.01 -18.15
C THR A 430 -6.48 17.56 -17.71
N LEU A 431 -6.64 17.34 -16.41
CA LEU A 431 -6.96 16.00 -15.89
C LEU A 431 -8.33 15.52 -16.38
N GLU A 432 -9.31 16.42 -16.45
CA GLU A 432 -10.62 16.13 -17.04
C GLU A 432 -10.49 15.59 -18.47
N LYS A 433 -9.74 16.29 -19.33
CA LYS A 433 -9.52 15.88 -20.71
C LYS A 433 -8.80 14.53 -20.78
N LEU A 434 -7.74 14.35 -20.01
CA LEU A 434 -6.98 13.09 -19.98
C LEU A 434 -7.83 11.91 -19.49
N LEU A 435 -8.71 12.12 -18.51
CA LEU A 435 -9.61 11.09 -18.01
C LEU A 435 -10.66 10.70 -19.07
N GLN A 436 -11.28 11.69 -19.71
CA GLN A 436 -12.24 11.44 -20.79
C GLN A 436 -11.57 10.68 -21.94
N GLU A 437 -10.45 11.18 -22.43
CA GLU A 437 -9.73 10.57 -23.55
C GLU A 437 -9.18 9.18 -23.21
N PHE A 438 -8.86 8.89 -21.94
CA PHE A 438 -8.46 7.55 -21.51
C PHE A 438 -9.58 6.53 -21.76
N PHE A 439 -10.81 6.89 -21.38
CA PHE A 439 -11.97 6.02 -21.60
C PHE A 439 -12.32 5.89 -23.08
N GLU A 440 -12.23 6.97 -23.86
CA GLU A 440 -12.44 6.93 -25.32
C GLU A 440 -11.39 6.06 -26.03
N PHE A 441 -10.12 6.24 -25.65
CA PHE A 441 -8.99 5.48 -26.19
C PHE A 441 -9.18 3.98 -25.98
N TYR A 442 -9.45 3.54 -24.74
CA TYR A 442 -9.60 2.12 -24.45
C TYR A 442 -10.98 1.55 -24.78
N GLY A 443 -12.01 2.39 -24.92
CA GLY A 443 -13.31 1.98 -25.47
C GLY A 443 -13.23 1.61 -26.96
N SER A 444 -12.26 2.15 -27.70
CA SER A 444 -12.07 1.92 -29.14
C SER A 444 -10.81 1.12 -29.49
N PHE A 445 -9.90 0.90 -28.53
CA PHE A 445 -8.65 0.19 -28.74
C PHE A 445 -8.86 -1.22 -29.31
N ALA A 446 -8.09 -1.56 -30.34
CA ALA A 446 -8.21 -2.82 -31.06
C ALA A 446 -7.52 -3.98 -30.32
N PHE A 447 -8.02 -4.31 -29.13
CA PHE A 447 -7.45 -5.35 -28.28
C PHE A 447 -7.43 -6.72 -28.93
N ASN A 448 -8.14 -7.00 -30.02
CA ASN A 448 -8.06 -8.30 -30.70
C ASN A 448 -6.71 -8.51 -31.42
N ARG A 449 -6.13 -7.45 -31.99
CA ARG A 449 -4.91 -7.49 -32.81
C ARG A 449 -3.71 -6.81 -32.17
N SER A 450 -3.96 -5.76 -31.40
CA SER A 450 -2.93 -4.89 -30.84
C SER A 450 -2.52 -5.35 -29.43
N SER A 451 -1.25 -5.14 -29.13
CA SER A 451 -0.60 -5.28 -27.84
C SER A 451 -0.02 -3.94 -27.40
N ILE A 452 0.17 -3.79 -26.10
CA ILE A 452 0.64 -2.57 -25.46
C ILE A 452 2.14 -2.68 -25.17
N ASN A 453 2.91 -1.73 -25.67
CA ASN A 453 4.35 -1.65 -25.49
C ASN A 453 4.77 -0.27 -24.99
N ILE A 454 5.11 -0.18 -23.69
CA ILE A 454 5.59 1.06 -23.06
C ILE A 454 7.10 1.31 -23.26
N ARG A 455 7.84 0.35 -23.83
CA ARG A 455 9.23 0.52 -24.26
C ARG A 455 9.33 1.47 -25.43
N LYS A 456 8.50 1.22 -26.44
CA LYS A 456 8.43 2.03 -27.66
C LYS A 456 7.35 3.09 -27.62
N GLY A 457 6.42 3.02 -26.66
CA GLY A 457 5.25 3.88 -26.60
C GLY A 457 4.43 3.76 -27.89
N ARG A 458 4.17 2.54 -28.37
CA ARG A 458 3.38 2.27 -29.58
C ARG A 458 2.64 0.94 -29.47
N GLU A 459 1.55 0.82 -30.21
CA GLU A 459 0.87 -0.46 -30.43
C GLU A 459 1.74 -1.40 -31.27
N GLN A 460 1.60 -2.71 -31.03
CA GLN A 460 2.27 -3.75 -31.80
C GLN A 460 1.35 -4.93 -32.06
N ASN A 461 1.61 -5.72 -33.09
CA ASN A 461 0.93 -7.00 -33.28
C ASN A 461 1.18 -7.91 -32.07
N LYS A 462 0.14 -8.63 -31.64
CA LYS A 462 0.26 -9.57 -30.52
C LYS A 462 1.26 -10.69 -30.82
N PRO A 463 2.24 -10.92 -29.93
CA PRO A 463 3.15 -12.07 -30.05
C PRO A 463 2.47 -13.41 -29.79
N GLU A 464 1.42 -13.43 -28.96
CA GLU A 464 0.66 -14.64 -28.63
C GLU A 464 -0.85 -14.35 -28.54
N ALA A 465 -1.68 -15.38 -28.71
CA ALA A 465 -3.12 -15.27 -28.52
C ALA A 465 -3.46 -15.10 -27.03
N ALA A 466 -3.91 -13.91 -26.65
CA ALA A 466 -4.40 -13.57 -25.32
C ALA A 466 -5.54 -12.55 -25.44
N ALA A 467 -6.43 -12.44 -24.45
CA ALA A 467 -7.45 -11.39 -24.47
C ALA A 467 -6.78 -10.01 -24.42
N LEU A 468 -5.99 -9.77 -23.37
CA LEU A 468 -5.19 -8.56 -23.17
C LEU A 468 -3.71 -8.91 -23.21
N TYR A 469 -2.94 -8.20 -24.04
CA TYR A 469 -1.48 -8.35 -24.11
C TYR A 469 -0.79 -7.04 -23.76
N ILE A 470 -0.16 -7.02 -22.59
CA ILE A 470 0.70 -5.94 -22.13
C ILE A 470 2.10 -6.53 -21.99
N GLN A 471 3.04 -6.04 -22.80
CA GLN A 471 4.42 -6.51 -22.73
C GLN A 471 5.04 -6.08 -21.40
N ASN A 472 5.69 -7.02 -20.70
CA ASN A 472 6.50 -6.68 -19.54
C ASN A 472 7.66 -5.76 -19.97
N PRO A 473 7.86 -4.60 -19.31
CA PRO A 473 8.86 -3.62 -19.73
C PRO A 473 10.30 -4.15 -19.71
N PHE A 474 10.60 -5.13 -18.86
CA PHE A 474 11.95 -5.66 -18.68
C PHE A 474 12.08 -7.08 -19.21
N GLU A 475 11.10 -7.95 -18.96
CA GLU A 475 11.08 -9.32 -19.51
C GLU A 475 10.25 -9.37 -20.81
N THR A 476 10.80 -8.91 -21.94
CA THR A 476 10.01 -8.62 -23.17
C THR A 476 9.25 -9.81 -23.78
N SER A 477 9.59 -11.04 -23.40
CA SER A 477 8.90 -12.28 -23.80
C SER A 477 7.60 -12.52 -23.02
N LEU A 478 7.35 -11.77 -21.96
CA LEU A 478 6.24 -12.00 -21.04
C LEU A 478 5.09 -11.00 -21.21
N ASN A 479 3.88 -11.55 -21.09
CA ASN A 479 2.64 -10.79 -20.99
C ASN A 479 2.22 -10.65 -19.52
N VAL A 480 2.19 -9.41 -19.00
CA VAL A 480 1.83 -9.14 -17.59
C VAL A 480 0.34 -9.27 -17.30
N SER A 481 -0.48 -9.35 -18.35
CA SER A 481 -1.93 -9.53 -18.29
C SER A 481 -2.38 -10.90 -18.80
N LYS A 482 -1.49 -11.91 -18.81
CA LYS A 482 -1.81 -13.28 -19.28
C LYS A 482 -2.95 -13.94 -18.51
N ASN A 483 -3.20 -13.52 -17.28
CA ASN A 483 -4.31 -14.01 -16.46
C ASN A 483 -5.69 -13.49 -16.93
N VAL A 484 -5.73 -12.39 -17.68
CA VAL A 484 -6.98 -11.72 -18.06
C VAL A 484 -7.70 -12.50 -19.16
N ASN A 485 -8.96 -12.83 -18.93
CA ASN A 485 -9.80 -13.51 -19.93
C ASN A 485 -10.65 -12.53 -20.74
N ALA A 486 -11.26 -13.03 -21.82
CA ALA A 486 -12.07 -12.21 -22.74
C ALA A 486 -13.22 -11.50 -22.02
N THR A 487 -13.93 -12.19 -21.12
CA THR A 487 -15.06 -11.62 -20.37
C THR A 487 -14.67 -10.42 -19.52
N GLN A 488 -13.53 -10.48 -18.81
CA GLN A 488 -13.07 -9.34 -18.01
C GLN A 488 -12.60 -8.18 -18.88
N LEU A 489 -11.99 -8.46 -20.03
CA LEU A 489 -11.59 -7.43 -20.97
C LEU A 489 -12.80 -6.76 -21.64
N GLU A 490 -13.79 -7.52 -22.09
CA GLU A 490 -15.04 -6.99 -22.65
C GLU A 490 -15.77 -6.10 -21.65
N ARG A 491 -15.81 -6.51 -20.37
CA ARG A 491 -16.36 -5.69 -19.29
C ARG A 491 -15.60 -4.38 -19.13
N PHE A 492 -14.26 -4.42 -19.16
CA PHE A 492 -13.43 -3.21 -19.09
C PHE A 492 -13.72 -2.26 -20.26
N VAL A 493 -13.80 -2.78 -21.49
CA VAL A 493 -14.12 -1.99 -22.69
C VAL A 493 -15.52 -1.38 -22.60
N ALA A 494 -16.52 -2.16 -22.18
CA ALA A 494 -17.90 -1.68 -22.03
C ALA A 494 -17.98 -0.53 -21.02
N LEU A 495 -17.35 -0.68 -19.85
CA LEU A 495 -17.31 0.37 -18.83
C LEU A 495 -16.52 1.60 -19.28
N CYS A 496 -15.46 1.45 -20.08
CA CYS A 496 -14.78 2.59 -20.69
C CYS A 496 -15.73 3.37 -21.61
N ARG A 497 -16.49 2.69 -22.49
CA ARG A 497 -17.47 3.34 -23.36
C ARG A 497 -18.58 4.05 -22.58
N GLU A 498 -19.11 3.41 -21.55
CA GLU A 498 -20.11 3.99 -20.65
C GLU A 498 -19.57 5.23 -19.93
N SER A 499 -18.33 5.15 -19.40
CA SER A 499 -17.70 6.26 -18.67
C SER A 499 -17.38 7.44 -19.60
N ALA A 500 -16.92 7.17 -20.82
CA ALA A 500 -16.72 8.20 -21.84
C ALA A 500 -18.04 8.89 -22.20
N TRP A 501 -19.11 8.13 -22.42
CA TRP A 501 -20.44 8.67 -22.70
C TRP A 501 -20.98 9.52 -21.53
N LEU A 502 -20.81 9.07 -20.28
CA LEU A 502 -21.21 9.83 -19.10
C LEU A 502 -20.46 11.16 -18.98
N LEU A 503 -19.17 11.19 -19.29
CA LEU A 503 -18.36 12.42 -19.26
C LEU A 503 -18.70 13.39 -20.41
N GLN A 504 -19.33 12.93 -21.49
CA GLN A 504 -19.81 13.81 -22.57
C GLN A 504 -21.20 14.43 -22.26
N GLN A 505 -21.94 13.86 -21.29
CA GLN A 505 -23.25 14.36 -20.89
C GLN A 505 -23.12 15.62 -20.01
N GLY A 506 -23.61 16.76 -20.50
CA GLY A 506 -23.53 18.05 -19.80
C GLY A 506 -24.16 18.09 -18.40
N GLU A 507 -25.10 17.18 -18.10
CA GLU A 507 -25.76 17.05 -16.78
C GLU A 507 -24.86 16.41 -15.73
N VAL A 508 -23.88 15.58 -16.13
CA VAL A 508 -22.89 14.96 -15.23
C VAL A 508 -21.68 15.88 -15.03
N LEU A 509 -21.36 16.73 -16.02
CA LEU A 509 -20.25 17.68 -15.96
C LEU A 509 -20.51 18.92 -15.10
N LYS A 510 -21.77 19.32 -14.91
CA LYS A 510 -22.09 20.59 -14.25
C LYS A 510 -22.62 20.38 -12.85
N ARG A 511 -21.87 20.87 -11.86
CA ARG A 511 -22.34 21.05 -10.48
C ARG A 511 -23.67 21.82 -10.52
N SER A 512 -24.74 21.22 -10.00
CA SER A 512 -26.05 21.89 -9.93
C SER A 512 -25.92 23.20 -9.13
N ALA A 513 -26.30 24.31 -9.75
CA ALA A 513 -26.18 25.66 -9.17
C ALA A 513 -27.24 25.97 -8.10
N THR A 514 -28.25 25.11 -7.94
CA THR A 514 -29.32 25.25 -6.95
C THR A 514 -29.19 24.20 -5.86
N PRO A 515 -28.66 24.55 -4.66
CA PRO A 515 -28.66 23.66 -3.51
C PRO A 515 -30.06 23.59 -2.92
N SER A 516 -30.95 22.84 -3.56
CA SER A 516 -32.23 22.45 -2.96
C SER A 516 -32.00 21.13 -2.22
N ALA A 517 -31.93 21.21 -0.88
CA ALA A 517 -31.67 20.16 0.10
C ALA A 517 -30.18 19.92 0.44
N ASP A 518 -29.92 19.59 1.72
CA ASP A 518 -28.66 19.68 2.47
C ASP A 518 -27.38 18.98 1.92
N GLN A 519 -27.37 18.43 0.69
CA GLN A 519 -26.21 17.78 0.08
C GLN A 519 -26.14 18.00 -1.44
N ILE A 520 -24.94 18.30 -1.95
CA ILE A 520 -24.67 18.43 -3.40
C ILE A 520 -24.71 17.02 -4.02
N PRO A 521 -25.50 16.78 -5.09
CA PRO A 521 -25.54 15.48 -5.74
C PRO A 521 -24.17 15.12 -6.36
N PRO A 522 -23.79 13.83 -6.42
CA PRO A 522 -22.57 13.40 -7.09
C PRO A 522 -22.53 13.82 -8.55
N TRP A 523 -21.42 14.43 -8.97
CA TRP A 523 -21.18 14.92 -10.33
C TRP A 523 -19.72 14.68 -10.72
N GLY A 524 -19.41 14.74 -12.01
CA GLY A 524 -18.06 14.51 -12.54
C GLY A 524 -17.52 13.11 -12.17
N LEU A 525 -16.33 13.07 -11.59
CA LEU A 525 -15.72 11.84 -11.09
C LEU A 525 -16.57 11.19 -9.98
N ALA A 526 -17.21 11.98 -9.12
CA ALA A 526 -18.03 11.43 -8.03
C ALA A 526 -19.18 10.57 -8.58
N ALA A 527 -19.79 10.98 -9.70
CA ALA A 527 -20.82 10.22 -10.39
C ALA A 527 -20.26 8.94 -11.03
N LEU A 528 -19.06 8.99 -11.63
CA LEU A 528 -18.39 7.80 -12.19
C LEU A 528 -18.03 6.74 -11.14
N LEU A 529 -17.96 7.12 -9.87
CA LEU A 529 -17.69 6.22 -8.75
C LEU A 529 -18.96 5.65 -8.10
N LEU A 530 -20.14 5.98 -8.63
CA LEU A 530 -21.36 5.27 -8.26
C LEU A 530 -21.39 3.91 -8.96
N PRO A 531 -21.89 2.85 -8.31
CA PRO A 531 -22.12 1.56 -8.97
C PRO A 531 -23.01 1.76 -10.20
N SER A 532 -22.59 1.25 -11.37
CA SER A 532 -23.37 1.40 -12.61
C SER A 532 -24.78 0.82 -12.47
N VAL A 533 -25.75 1.51 -13.07
CA VAL A 533 -27.16 1.08 -13.20
C VAL A 533 -27.27 -0.28 -13.94
N ALA A 534 -26.22 -0.70 -14.67
CA ALA A 534 -26.15 -2.00 -15.31
C ALA A 534 -26.16 -3.18 -14.30
N GLU A 535 -25.78 -2.98 -13.04
CA GLU A 535 -25.95 -4.03 -12.01
C GLU A 535 -27.43 -4.27 -11.64
N SER A 536 -28.30 -3.27 -11.82
CA SER A 536 -29.75 -3.39 -11.65
C SER A 536 -30.47 -3.99 -12.87
N ALA A 537 -29.86 -3.90 -14.06
CA ALA A 537 -30.46 -4.30 -15.33
C ALA A 537 -29.63 -5.39 -16.04
N GLY A 538 -29.59 -6.60 -15.46
CA GLY A 538 -29.39 -7.82 -16.25
C GLY A 538 -28.02 -8.49 -16.19
N VAL A 539 -27.73 -9.14 -15.07
CA VAL A 539 -27.22 -10.51 -15.09
C VAL A 539 -28.12 -11.31 -14.14
N LYS A 540 -29.04 -12.12 -14.69
CA LYS A 540 -29.73 -13.18 -13.93
C LYS A 540 -28.71 -14.29 -13.58
N GLY A 541 -27.69 -13.94 -12.82
CA GLY A 541 -26.80 -14.85 -12.12
C GLY A 541 -27.28 -14.91 -10.68
N ARG A 542 -27.85 -16.06 -10.29
CA ARG A 542 -28.26 -16.46 -8.93
C ARG A 542 -28.00 -15.42 -7.85
N ARG A 543 -29.07 -14.87 -7.27
CA ARG A 543 -29.09 -14.14 -5.98
C ARG A 543 -27.87 -14.52 -5.14
N LYS A 544 -26.84 -13.66 -5.09
CA LYS A 544 -25.78 -13.76 -4.08
C LYS A 544 -26.49 -13.56 -2.74
N LYS A 545 -26.82 -14.67 -2.07
CA LYS A 545 -27.00 -14.69 -0.62
C LYS A 545 -25.80 -13.92 -0.04
N LYS A 546 -26.04 -12.82 0.66
CA LYS A 546 -25.04 -12.17 1.52
C LYS A 546 -24.28 -13.28 2.24
N ARG A 547 -23.03 -13.54 1.86
CA ARG A 547 -22.18 -14.42 2.65
C ARG A 547 -21.74 -13.57 3.83
N GLU A 548 -22.38 -13.83 4.97
CA GLU A 548 -21.96 -13.31 6.25
C GLU A 548 -20.47 -13.64 6.50
N PRO A 549 -19.72 -12.74 7.16
CA PRO A 549 -18.33 -12.98 7.50
C PRO A 549 -18.18 -14.27 8.32
N ALA A 550 -17.05 -14.97 8.14
CA ALA A 550 -16.82 -16.29 8.76
C ALA A 550 -17.03 -16.31 10.29
N SER A 551 -16.86 -15.17 10.96
CA SER A 551 -17.12 -14.97 12.39
C SER A 551 -18.61 -15.09 12.76
N GLU A 552 -19.52 -14.62 11.91
CA GLU A 552 -20.98 -14.71 12.11
C GLU A 552 -21.47 -16.14 11.91
N ARG A 553 -20.93 -16.85 10.91
CA ARG A 553 -21.20 -18.28 10.66
C ARG A 553 -20.78 -19.17 11.82
N ILE A 554 -19.61 -18.89 12.42
CA ILE A 554 -19.13 -19.64 13.58
C ILE A 554 -20.00 -19.35 14.80
N LYS A 555 -20.45 -18.10 15.00
CA LYS A 555 -21.40 -17.75 16.07
C LYS A 555 -22.74 -18.45 15.91
N THR A 556 -23.31 -18.48 14.71
CA THR A 556 -24.59 -19.18 14.45
C THR A 556 -24.46 -20.69 14.60
N LEU A 557 -23.34 -21.29 14.17
CA LEU A 557 -23.08 -22.73 14.38
C LEU A 557 -22.90 -23.08 15.87
N LEU A 558 -22.19 -22.24 16.63
CA LEU A 558 -22.01 -22.42 18.07
C LEU A 558 -23.32 -22.18 18.86
N GLN A 559 -24.19 -21.30 18.37
CA GLN A 559 -25.54 -21.14 18.92
C GLN A 559 -26.44 -22.35 18.59
N SER A 560 -26.40 -22.88 17.36
CA SER A 560 -27.21 -24.04 16.99
C SER A 560 -26.82 -25.31 17.75
N LEU A 561 -25.53 -25.48 18.04
CA LEU A 561 -25.00 -26.59 18.85
C LEU A 561 -25.33 -26.44 20.35
N LYS A 562 -25.53 -25.22 20.84
CA LYS A 562 -26.02 -24.97 22.21
C LYS A 562 -27.52 -25.24 22.35
N SER A 563 -28.31 -24.98 21.32
CA SER A 563 -29.76 -25.28 21.31
C SER A 563 -30.06 -26.77 21.15
N SER A 564 -29.18 -27.57 20.52
CA SER A 564 -29.43 -29.00 20.31
C SER A 564 -29.05 -29.90 21.50
N ARG A 565 -28.49 -29.34 22.59
CA ARG A 565 -28.13 -30.08 23.81
C ARG A 565 -29.07 -29.84 25.00
N GLY A 566 -30.18 -29.15 24.81
CA GLY A 566 -31.13 -28.80 25.88
C GLY A 566 -32.45 -29.59 25.87
N GLY A 567 -32.52 -30.72 25.17
CA GLY A 567 -33.76 -31.49 25.01
C GLY A 567 -33.54 -33.00 25.10
N ALA A 568 -32.99 -33.47 26.22
CA ALA A 568 -33.10 -34.83 26.72
C ALA A 568 -32.56 -34.84 28.17
N GLY A 569 -33.47 -34.99 29.14
CA GLY A 569 -33.17 -35.00 30.58
C GLY A 569 -34.00 -34.00 31.34
#